data_AF-A0A9D2FRX9-F1
#
_entry.id   AF-A0A9D2FRX9-F1
#
_cell.length_a   1.000
_cell.length_b   1.000
_cell.length_c   1.000
_cell.angle_alpha   90.00
_cell.angle_beta   90.00
_cell.angle_gamma   90.00
#
_symmetry.space_group_name_H-M   'P 1'
#
loop_
_entity.id
_entity.type
_entity.pdbx_description
1 polymer ?
#
loop_
_entity_poly.entity_id
_entity_poly.type
_entity_poly.pdbx_seq_one_letter_code
_entity_poly.pdbx_strand_id
1 'polypeptide(L)'
;MADMAASVLARLKNKAKESGRSYQLCLQLFCQEEFLRRLEKSKYVENLVLKGGLFIYSVTDFDSRVTVDVDFLLRKVPNTPEQLKVVLEEIIAAPTENDFIVFEIKDISPIAVQKKYAGIGASLVAY
;
A
#
# COMPACT_ATOMS: atom_id res chain seq x y z
N MET A 1 29.07 -0.85 1.47
CA MET A 1 27.71 -1.35 1.73
C MET A 1 27.08 -1.71 0.40
N ALA A 2 26.44 -2.87 0.30
CA ALA A 2 25.72 -3.21 -0.92
C ALA A 2 24.56 -2.22 -1.11
N ASP A 3 24.36 -1.73 -2.33
CA ASP A 3 23.20 -0.93 -2.67
C ASP A 3 21.96 -1.85 -2.65
N MET A 4 21.26 -1.84 -1.52
CA MET A 4 20.09 -2.69 -1.29
C MET A 4 18.96 -2.36 -2.27
N ALA A 5 18.78 -1.08 -2.62
CA ALA A 5 17.78 -0.66 -3.59
C ALA A 5 18.08 -1.26 -4.97
N ALA A 6 19.32 -1.14 -5.45
CA ALA A 6 19.74 -1.75 -6.70
C ALA A 6 19.57 -3.28 -6.70
N SER A 7 19.89 -3.95 -5.58
CA SER A 7 19.69 -5.39 -5.41
C SER A 7 18.22 -5.79 -5.52
N VAL A 8 17.34 -5.07 -4.84
CA VAL A 8 15.89 -5.30 -4.87
C VAL A 8 15.33 -5.09 -6.27
N LEU A 9 15.69 -3.98 -6.95
CA LEU A 9 15.27 -3.72 -8.33
C LEU A 9 15.71 -4.84 -9.28
N ALA A 10 16.94 -5.35 -9.15
CA ALA A 10 17.43 -6.47 -9.94
C ALA A 10 16.61 -7.76 -9.69
N ARG A 11 16.30 -8.06 -8.42
CA ARG A 11 15.48 -9.22 -8.04
C ARG A 11 14.05 -9.11 -8.58
N LEU A 12 13.42 -7.94 -8.49
CA LEU A 12 12.09 -7.68 -9.05
C LEU A 12 12.08 -7.84 -10.57
N LYS A 13 13.14 -7.39 -11.26
CA LYS A 13 13.29 -7.56 -12.71
C LYS A 13 13.41 -9.03 -13.12
N ASN A 14 14.13 -9.84 -12.32
CA ASN A 14 14.22 -11.28 -12.54
C ASN A 14 12.87 -11.97 -12.26
N LYS A 15 12.21 -11.62 -11.15
CA LYS A 15 10.90 -12.16 -10.79
C LYS A 15 9.85 -11.92 -11.87
N ALA A 16 9.83 -10.70 -12.43
CA ALA A 16 8.96 -10.35 -13.55
C ALA A 16 9.13 -11.29 -14.75
N LYS A 17 10.40 -11.57 -15.14
CA LYS A 17 10.70 -12.52 -16.23
C LYS A 17 10.27 -13.94 -15.90
N GLU A 18 10.58 -14.43 -14.70
CA GLU A 18 10.27 -15.79 -14.26
C GLU A 18 8.77 -16.05 -14.19
N SER A 19 8.00 -15.08 -13.70
CA SER A 19 6.54 -15.23 -13.55
C SER A 19 5.75 -14.81 -14.79
N GLY A 20 6.40 -14.33 -15.85
CA GLY A 20 5.72 -13.77 -17.03
C GLY A 20 4.90 -12.51 -16.74
N ARG A 21 5.18 -11.82 -15.61
CA ARG A 21 4.45 -10.61 -15.19
C ARG A 21 5.23 -9.37 -15.60
N SER A 22 4.55 -8.24 -15.74
CA SER A 22 5.24 -6.99 -16.06
C SER A 22 6.14 -6.55 -14.90
N TYR A 23 7.26 -5.91 -15.23
CA TYR A 23 8.15 -5.35 -14.22
C TYR A 23 7.45 -4.27 -13.39
N GLN A 24 6.61 -3.45 -14.02
CA GLN A 24 5.79 -2.44 -13.35
C GLN A 24 4.88 -3.05 -12.28
N LEU A 25 4.27 -4.20 -12.57
CA LEU A 25 3.44 -4.90 -11.58
C LEU A 25 4.26 -5.36 -10.38
N CYS A 26 5.45 -5.91 -10.61
CA CYS A 26 6.33 -6.34 -9.53
C CYS A 26 6.76 -5.16 -8.64
N LEU A 27 7.07 -4.01 -9.23
CA LEU A 27 7.35 -2.77 -8.48
C LEU A 27 6.13 -2.32 -7.66
N GLN A 28 4.96 -2.31 -8.27
CA GLN A 28 3.72 -1.89 -7.61
C GLN A 28 3.39 -2.78 -6.41
N LEU A 29 3.41 -4.12 -6.59
CA LEU A 29 3.16 -5.07 -5.51
C LEU A 29 4.18 -4.91 -4.38
N PHE A 30 5.46 -4.71 -4.72
CA PHE A 30 6.49 -4.48 -3.72
C PHE A 30 6.23 -3.23 -2.87
N CYS A 31 5.83 -2.11 -3.48
CA CYS A 31 5.46 -0.90 -2.75
C CYS A 31 4.17 -1.07 -1.94
N GLN A 32 3.18 -1.80 -2.46
CA GLN A 32 1.95 -2.13 -1.72
C GLN A 32 2.26 -3.01 -0.49
N GLU A 33 3.10 -4.02 -0.65
CA GLU A 33 3.58 -4.87 0.45
C GLU A 33 4.39 -4.07 1.47
N GLU A 34 5.20 -3.11 1.04
CA GLU A 34 5.93 -2.24 1.96
C GLU A 34 4.99 -1.35 2.76
N PHE A 35 3.96 -0.77 2.15
CA PHE A 35 2.94 -0.04 2.90
C PHE A 35 2.25 -0.93 3.93
N LEU A 36 1.91 -2.18 3.56
CA LEU A 36 1.32 -3.16 4.49
C LEU A 36 2.28 -3.54 5.62
N ARG A 37 3.57 -3.68 5.34
CA ARG A 37 4.62 -3.95 6.34
C ARG A 37 4.77 -2.79 7.33
N ARG A 38 4.68 -1.56 6.84
CA ARG A 38 4.66 -0.36 7.69
C ARG A 38 3.39 -0.28 8.53
N LEU A 39 2.24 -0.59 7.94
CA LEU A 39 0.95 -0.66 8.65
C LEU A 39 0.99 -1.70 9.77
N GLU A 40 1.51 -2.90 9.49
CA GLU A 40 1.67 -3.99 10.46
C GLU A 40 2.51 -3.58 11.68
N LYS A 41 3.59 -2.82 11.45
CA LYS A 41 4.45 -2.28 12.51
C LYS A 41 3.92 -1.03 13.19
N SER A 42 2.86 -0.43 12.67
CA SER A 42 2.29 0.79 13.23
C SER A 42 1.28 0.49 14.33
N LYS A 43 0.91 1.53 15.10
CA LYS A 43 -0.18 1.44 16.08
C LYS A 43 -1.57 1.25 15.44
N TYR A 44 -1.68 1.28 14.11
CA TYR A 44 -2.95 1.21 13.36
C TYR A 44 -3.28 -0.15 12.76
N VAL A 45 -2.48 -1.19 13.04
CA VAL A 45 -2.67 -2.54 12.50
C VAL A 45 -4.10 -3.09 12.70
N GLU A 46 -4.72 -2.78 13.84
CA GLU A 46 -6.10 -3.19 14.14
C GLU A 46 -7.18 -2.24 13.59
N ASN A 47 -6.79 -1.07 13.11
CA ASN A 47 -7.70 -0.02 12.62
C ASN A 47 -7.98 -0.14 11.13
N LEU A 48 -7.04 -0.64 10.32
CA LEU A 48 -7.17 -0.74 8.87
C LEU A 48 -7.24 -2.21 8.43
N VAL A 49 -8.43 -2.69 8.11
CA VAL A 49 -8.64 -4.08 7.65
C VAL A 49 -8.56 -4.12 6.13
N LEU A 50 -7.57 -4.83 5.59
CA LEU A 50 -7.41 -5.01 4.15
C LEU A 50 -8.64 -5.69 3.54
N LYS A 51 -9.13 -5.15 2.42
CA LYS A 51 -10.25 -5.70 1.65
C LYS A 51 -10.00 -5.51 0.15
N GLY A 52 -11.01 -5.80 -0.66
CA GLY A 52 -11.02 -5.44 -2.09
C GLY A 52 -10.08 -6.29 -2.95
N GLY A 53 -9.61 -5.72 -4.05
CA GLY A 53 -8.89 -6.47 -5.08
C GLY A 53 -7.55 -7.02 -4.62
N LEU A 54 -6.76 -6.25 -3.86
CA LEU A 54 -5.45 -6.71 -3.37
C LEU A 54 -5.59 -7.87 -2.38
N PHE A 55 -6.62 -7.82 -1.52
CA PHE A 55 -6.95 -8.92 -0.62
C PHE A 55 -7.26 -10.20 -1.40
N ILE A 56 -8.18 -10.12 -2.37
CA ILE A 56 -8.57 -11.27 -3.21
C ILE A 56 -7.33 -11.81 -3.93
N TYR A 57 -6.53 -10.93 -4.53
CA TYR A 57 -5.30 -11.30 -5.23
C TYR A 57 -4.32 -12.09 -4.36
N SER A 58 -4.20 -11.71 -3.10
CA SER A 58 -3.29 -12.35 -2.14
C SER A 58 -3.80 -13.72 -1.68
N VAL A 59 -5.11 -13.92 -1.52
CA VAL A 59 -5.68 -15.19 -1.03
C VAL A 59 -5.91 -16.22 -2.14
N THR A 60 -5.84 -15.82 -3.41
CA THR A 60 -5.98 -16.69 -4.58
C THR A 60 -4.63 -16.99 -5.25
N ASP A 61 -3.52 -16.98 -4.50
CA ASP A 61 -2.17 -17.23 -5.03
C ASP A 61 -1.84 -16.42 -6.30
N PHE A 62 -2.27 -15.16 -6.34
CA PHE A 62 -1.99 -14.22 -7.44
C PHE A 62 -2.62 -14.61 -8.81
N ASP A 63 -3.71 -15.39 -8.78
CA ASP A 63 -4.48 -15.84 -9.95
C ASP A 63 -5.67 -14.92 -10.29
N SER A 64 -5.96 -13.90 -9.47
CA SER A 64 -7.02 -12.93 -9.74
C SER A 64 -6.53 -11.70 -10.51
N ARG A 65 -7.49 -10.83 -10.87
CA ARG A 65 -7.18 -9.51 -11.47
C ARG A 65 -6.29 -8.69 -10.53
N VAL A 66 -5.28 -8.07 -11.11
CA VAL A 66 -4.42 -7.06 -10.48
C VAL A 66 -5.20 -5.76 -10.27
N THR A 67 -4.99 -5.10 -9.14
CA THR A 67 -5.53 -3.75 -8.86
C THR A 67 -4.40 -2.81 -8.42
N VAL A 68 -4.51 -1.55 -8.80
CA VAL A 68 -3.63 -0.46 -8.30
C VAL A 68 -4.05 -0.04 -6.90
N ASP A 69 -5.35 -0.02 -6.65
CA ASP A 69 -5.92 0.46 -5.40
C ASP A 69 -5.73 -0.56 -4.27
N VAL A 70 -5.39 -0.03 -3.09
CA VAL A 70 -5.40 -0.78 -1.83
C VAL A 70 -6.59 -0.32 -1.01
N ASP A 71 -7.50 -1.24 -0.77
CA ASP A 71 -8.75 -0.96 -0.09
C ASP A 71 -8.67 -1.35 1.40
N PHE A 72 -9.08 -0.44 2.28
CA PHE A 72 -9.22 -0.73 3.70
C PHE A 72 -10.62 -0.43 4.23
N LEU A 73 -11.06 -1.23 5.20
CA LEU A 73 -12.13 -0.87 6.11
C LEU A 73 -11.52 -0.23 7.35
N LEU A 74 -11.86 1.03 7.59
CA LEU A 74 -11.43 1.77 8.78
C LEU A 74 -12.31 1.41 9.99
N ARG A 75 -11.69 1.11 11.12
CA ARG A 75 -12.35 0.78 12.39
C ARG A 75 -11.77 1.60 13.54
N LYS A 76 -12.64 2.03 14.45
CA LYS A 76 -12.26 2.67 15.74
C LYS A 76 -11.46 3.97 15.59
N VAL A 77 -11.43 4.57 14.40
CA VAL A 77 -10.79 5.86 14.10
C VAL A 77 -11.80 6.72 13.33
N PRO A 78 -11.87 8.03 13.58
CA PRO A 78 -12.68 8.94 12.78
C PRO A 78 -12.36 8.87 11.29
N ASN A 79 -13.39 8.72 10.46
CA ASN A 79 -13.26 8.70 9.00
C ASN A 79 -13.33 10.14 8.44
N THR A 80 -12.33 10.97 8.77
CA THR A 80 -12.19 12.33 8.23
C THR A 80 -10.84 12.51 7.53
N PRO A 81 -10.73 13.38 6.50
CA PRO A 81 -9.47 13.60 5.78
C PRO A 81 -8.31 14.02 6.70
N GLU A 82 -8.59 14.87 7.69
CA GLU A 82 -7.60 15.40 8.63
C GLU A 82 -7.04 14.27 9.51
N GLN A 83 -7.92 13.41 10.03
CA GLN A 83 -7.50 12.30 10.86
C GLN A 83 -6.76 11.25 10.06
N LEU A 84 -7.23 10.94 8.84
CA LEU A 84 -6.55 9.98 7.98
C LEU A 84 -5.19 10.47 7.49
N LYS A 85 -5.00 11.78 7.33
CA LYS A 85 -3.69 12.34 7.04
C LYS A 85 -2.68 11.97 8.13
N VAL A 86 -3.03 12.20 9.40
CA VAL A 86 -2.18 11.85 10.54
C VAL A 86 -1.91 10.35 10.59
N VAL A 87 -2.95 9.52 10.40
CA VAL A 87 -2.79 8.06 10.38
C VAL A 87 -1.82 7.61 9.29
N LEU A 88 -1.97 8.12 8.06
CA LEU A 88 -1.12 7.76 6.94
C LEU A 88 0.31 8.25 7.13
N GLU A 89 0.51 9.48 7.61
CA GLU A 89 1.84 10.04 7.91
C GLU A 89 2.59 9.17 8.94
N GLU A 90 1.92 8.73 9.99
CA GLU A 90 2.52 7.86 11.01
C GLU A 90 2.76 6.44 10.50
N ILE A 91 1.89 5.90 9.63
CA ILE A 91 2.13 4.60 8.98
C ILE A 91 3.36 4.69 8.09
N ILE A 92 3.42 5.65 7.17
CA ILE A 92 4.53 5.73 6.23
C ILE A 92 5.85 6.09 6.90
N ALA A 93 5.83 6.68 8.11
CA ALA A 93 7.02 6.91 8.92
C ALA A 93 7.48 5.70 9.75
N ALA A 94 6.70 4.60 9.80
CA ALA A 94 7.06 3.41 10.55
C ALA A 94 8.35 2.77 10.00
N PRO A 95 9.34 2.44 10.85
CA PRO A 95 10.63 1.92 10.41
C PRO A 95 10.52 0.49 9.87
N THR A 96 11.25 0.19 8.79
CA THR A 96 11.35 -1.15 8.21
C THR A 96 12.79 -1.47 7.81
N GLU A 97 13.01 -2.60 7.15
CA GLU A 97 14.32 -2.93 6.56
C GLU A 97 14.50 -2.30 5.17
N ASN A 98 13.47 -1.61 4.66
CA ASN A 98 13.45 -1.00 3.34
C ASN A 98 13.48 0.54 3.45
N ASP A 99 14.46 1.07 4.17
CA ASP A 99 14.65 2.52 4.37
C ASP A 99 14.91 3.28 3.06
N PHE A 100 15.21 2.56 1.98
CA PHE A 100 15.36 3.10 0.63
C PHE A 100 14.03 3.40 -0.06
N ILE A 101 12.88 3.01 0.52
CA ILE A 101 11.55 3.36 0.00
C ILE A 101 11.02 4.58 0.75
N VAL A 102 10.63 5.60 0.02
CA VAL A 102 10.02 6.81 0.58
C VAL A 102 8.61 6.97 0.03
N PHE A 103 7.64 7.17 0.91
CA PHE A 103 6.27 7.49 0.50
C PHE A 103 5.99 8.98 0.69
N GLU A 104 5.21 9.55 -0.22
CA GLU A 104 4.68 10.90 -0.14
C GLU A 104 3.17 10.88 -0.37
N ILE A 105 2.42 11.53 0.51
CA ILE A 105 0.98 11.73 0.36
C ILE A 105 0.74 12.91 -0.59
N LYS A 106 0.07 12.67 -1.72
CA LYS A 106 -0.25 13.70 -2.72
C LYS A 106 -1.62 14.31 -2.56
N ASP A 107 -2.61 13.50 -2.19
CA ASP A 107 -3.99 13.95 -2.01
C ASP A 107 -4.70 13.10 -0.96
N ILE A 108 -5.62 13.70 -0.22
CA ILE A 108 -6.58 13.02 0.65
C ILE A 108 -7.91 13.76 0.52
N SER A 109 -8.93 13.06 0.04
CA SER A 109 -10.22 13.69 -0.26
C SER A 109 -11.40 12.74 0.01
N PRO A 110 -12.56 13.26 0.44
CA PRO A 110 -13.77 12.46 0.54
C PRO A 110 -14.19 11.92 -0.83
N ILE A 111 -14.57 10.64 -0.89
CA ILE A 111 -15.05 9.98 -2.10
C ILE A 111 -16.44 9.38 -1.87
N ALA A 112 -17.15 9.13 -2.97
CA ALA A 112 -18.48 8.52 -2.93
C ALA A 112 -19.46 9.28 -2.02
N VAL A 113 -19.38 10.62 -2.01
CA VAL A 113 -20.14 11.52 -1.12
C VAL A 113 -21.67 11.34 -1.23
N GLN A 114 -22.15 10.85 -2.39
CA GLN A 114 -23.56 10.58 -2.63
C GLN A 114 -24.04 9.22 -2.07
N LYS A 115 -23.14 8.35 -1.60
CA LYS A 115 -23.50 7.05 -1.02
C LYS A 115 -23.81 7.20 0.47
N LYS A 116 -24.61 6.29 1.00
CA LYS A 116 -24.92 6.18 2.45
C LYS A 116 -23.67 6.14 3.34
N TYR A 117 -22.57 5.61 2.80
CA TYR A 117 -21.26 5.60 3.45
C TYR A 117 -20.24 6.27 2.53
N ALA A 118 -19.89 7.52 2.84
CA ALA A 118 -18.80 8.21 2.18
C ALA A 118 -17.46 7.57 2.58
N GLY A 119 -16.58 7.38 1.61
CA GLY A 119 -15.22 6.91 1.82
C GLY A 119 -14.24 8.08 1.83
N ILE A 120 -12.97 7.78 2.07
CA ILE A 120 -11.87 8.71 1.82
C ILE A 120 -10.90 8.03 0.87
N GLY A 121 -10.53 8.74 -0.19
CA GLY A 121 -9.45 8.37 -1.09
C GLY A 121 -8.17 9.05 -0.65
N ALA A 122 -7.06 8.33 -0.73
CA ALA A 122 -5.73 8.88 -0.53
C ALA A 122 -4.83 8.46 -1.69
N SER A 123 -4.05 9.40 -2.21
CA SER A 123 -3.07 9.15 -3.26
C SER A 123 -1.67 9.24 -2.67
N LEU A 124 -0.90 8.16 -2.81
CA LEU A 124 0.48 8.07 -2.34
C LEU A 124 1.40 7.78 -3.51
N VAL A 125 2.58 8.41 -3.50
CA VAL A 125 3.68 8.10 -4.43
C VAL A 125 4.81 7.46 -3.63
N ALA A 126 5.32 6.34 -4.14
CA ALA A 126 6.51 5.69 -3.61
C ALA A 126 7.71 5.98 -4.53
N TYR A 127 8.84 6.32 -3.92
CA TYR A 127 10.13 6.57 -4.57
C TYR A 127 11.13 5.48 -4.20
#